data_AF-A0A428YY25-F1
#
_entry.id   AF-A0A428YY25-F1
#
_cell.length_a   1.000
_cell.length_b   1.000
_cell.length_c   1.000
_cell.angle_alpha   90.00
_cell.angle_beta   90.00
_cell.angle_gamma   90.00
#
_symmetry.space_group_name_H-M   'P 1'
#
loop_
_entity.id
_entity.type
_entity.pdbx_description
1 polymer ?
#
loop_
_entity_poly.entity_id
_entity_poly.type
_entity_poly.pdbx_seq_one_letter_code
_entity_poly.pdbx_strand_id
1 'polypeptide(L)'
;MDNHSFVLPEDAPPDLAAVAELGRGLQQLAEAVDELHQQHLDLRDQVTARPGARSRKAPPSVPWPLRWPDLDREQAAQVWAWLIDWTDWMVERYQLAEEIPACWPLHPPLIEELAALAAAWHDAYDESAPADTPLLWHERLARCRIRLRDWDDYTRCRNGTHTLRRLDLAWPDTWRTAAEQAAAADLADRPLPDPGPDARTTAAERDPPAAGPTAGQEAPA
;
A
#
# COMPACT_ATOMS: atom_id res chain seq x y z
N MET A 1 27.27 9.00 -47.10
CA MET A 1 28.41 9.91 -46.83
C MET A 1 29.57 9.00 -46.53
N ASP A 2 30.47 8.88 -47.50
CA ASP A 2 31.50 7.85 -47.56
C ASP A 2 32.52 8.01 -46.42
N ASN A 3 32.71 6.94 -45.64
CA ASN A 3 33.68 6.88 -44.56
C ASN A 3 35.08 6.77 -45.17
N HIS A 4 35.70 7.92 -45.43
CA HIS A 4 37.09 8.00 -45.89
C HIS A 4 38.03 7.51 -44.80
N SER A 5 38.39 6.23 -44.84
CA SER A 5 39.48 5.65 -44.07
C SER A 5 40.79 6.35 -44.42
N PHE A 6 41.23 7.28 -43.58
CA PHE A 6 42.53 7.93 -43.68
C PHE A 6 43.63 6.92 -43.35
N VAL A 7 44.31 6.41 -44.36
CA VAL A 7 45.49 5.53 -44.20
C VAL A 7 46.71 6.42 -44.02
N LEU A 8 47.33 6.37 -42.84
CA LEU A 8 48.56 7.11 -42.53
C LEU A 8 49.74 6.63 -43.41
N PRO A 9 50.57 7.54 -43.96
CA PRO A 9 51.82 7.19 -44.61
C PRO A 9 52.80 6.46 -43.67
N GLU A 10 53.60 5.54 -44.23
CA GLU A 10 54.50 4.63 -43.49
C GLU A 10 55.61 5.38 -42.68
N ASP A 11 55.86 6.65 -42.99
CA ASP A 11 56.84 7.54 -42.35
C ASP A 11 56.18 8.84 -41.81
N ALA A 12 55.02 8.71 -41.15
CA ALA A 12 54.29 9.85 -40.60
C ALA A 12 55.05 10.48 -39.40
N PRO A 13 55.19 11.82 -39.34
CA PRO A 13 55.80 12.49 -38.20
C PRO A 13 55.02 12.16 -36.90
N PRO A 14 55.71 12.11 -35.76
CA PRO A 14 55.19 11.51 -34.52
C PRO A 14 53.93 12.20 -33.97
N ASP A 15 53.72 13.46 -34.33
CA ASP A 15 52.51 14.23 -34.02
C ASP A 15 51.28 13.74 -34.80
N LEU A 16 51.41 13.42 -36.08
CA LEU A 16 50.33 12.84 -36.89
C LEU A 16 50.00 11.41 -36.45
N ALA A 17 51.01 10.63 -36.04
CA ALA A 17 50.80 9.31 -35.46
C ALA A 17 50.01 9.38 -34.15
N ALA A 18 50.35 10.32 -33.26
CA ALA A 18 49.65 10.55 -31.99
C ALA A 18 48.20 11.04 -32.19
N VAL A 19 47.96 11.93 -33.16
CA VAL A 19 46.59 12.38 -33.50
C VAL A 19 45.74 11.23 -34.02
N ALA A 20 46.29 10.36 -34.87
CA ALA A 20 45.55 9.18 -35.34
C ALA A 20 45.29 8.17 -34.22
N GLU A 21 46.20 8.04 -33.26
CA GLU A 21 45.99 7.19 -32.07
C GLU A 21 44.87 7.74 -31.18
N LEU A 22 44.85 9.05 -30.93
CA LEU A 22 43.74 9.71 -30.24
C LEU A 22 42.43 9.57 -31.01
N GLY A 23 42.45 9.70 -32.33
CA GLY A 23 41.28 9.49 -33.20
C GLY A 23 40.70 8.08 -33.07
N ARG A 24 41.57 7.06 -33.07
CA ARG A 24 41.17 5.67 -32.81
C ARG A 24 40.59 5.49 -31.40
N GLY A 25 41.21 6.11 -30.39
CA GLY A 25 40.72 6.05 -29.00
C GLY A 25 39.35 6.70 -28.82
N LEU A 26 39.11 7.87 -29.44
CA LEU A 26 37.79 8.53 -29.40
C LEU A 26 36.73 7.70 -30.12
N GLN A 27 37.08 7.05 -31.22
CA GLN A 27 36.15 6.16 -31.93
C GLN A 27 35.80 4.92 -31.10
N GLN A 28 36.79 4.29 -30.46
CA GLN A 28 36.56 3.18 -29.52
C GLN A 28 35.66 3.59 -28.35
N LEU A 29 35.85 4.80 -27.80
CA LEU A 29 34.98 5.33 -26.74
C LEU A 29 33.57 5.59 -27.22
N ALA A 30 33.38 6.14 -28.42
CA ALA A 30 32.06 6.36 -29.00
C ALA A 30 31.31 5.02 -29.19
N GLU A 31 31.99 4.02 -29.75
CA GLU A 31 31.44 2.67 -29.94
C GLU A 31 31.06 2.02 -28.59
N ALA A 32 31.90 2.14 -27.57
CA ALA A 32 31.61 1.61 -26.23
C ALA A 32 30.42 2.32 -25.55
N VAL A 33 30.27 3.63 -25.74
CA VAL A 33 29.13 4.40 -25.22
C VAL A 33 27.83 4.01 -25.92
N ASP A 34 27.87 3.83 -27.25
CA ASP A 34 26.71 3.36 -28.00
C ASP A 34 26.32 1.93 -27.59
N GLU A 35 27.29 1.05 -27.37
CA GLU A 35 27.05 -0.30 -26.86
C GLU A 35 26.39 -0.27 -25.47
N LEU A 36 26.91 0.54 -24.55
CA LEU A 36 26.33 0.69 -23.21
C LEU A 36 24.91 1.29 -23.28
N HIS A 37 24.67 2.23 -24.19
CA HIS A 37 23.34 2.78 -24.42
C HIS A 37 22.36 1.71 -24.89
N GLN A 38 22.77 0.88 -25.87
CA GLN A 38 21.93 -0.22 -26.34
C GLN A 38 21.68 -1.26 -25.25
N GLN A 39 22.70 -1.64 -24.48
CA GLN A 39 22.54 -2.53 -23.32
C GLN A 39 21.56 -1.96 -22.28
N HIS A 40 21.59 -0.64 -22.06
CA HIS A 40 20.64 0.04 -21.16
C HIS A 40 19.21 0.00 -21.70
N LEU A 41 19.01 0.27 -22.99
CA LEU A 41 17.70 0.19 -23.64
C LEU A 41 17.16 -1.25 -23.59
N ASP A 42 18.00 -2.24 -23.91
CA ASP A 42 17.64 -3.66 -23.84
C ASP A 42 17.29 -4.09 -22.42
N LEU A 43 18.03 -3.65 -21.41
CA LEU A 43 17.74 -3.97 -20.02
C LEU A 43 16.42 -3.32 -19.57
N ARG A 44 16.17 -2.07 -19.95
CA ARG A 44 14.89 -1.39 -19.71
C ARG A 44 13.75 -2.17 -20.38
N ASP A 45 13.93 -2.57 -21.62
CA ASP A 45 12.92 -3.29 -22.39
C ASP A 45 12.70 -4.69 -21.80
N GLN A 46 13.73 -5.36 -21.28
CA GLN A 46 13.59 -6.63 -20.55
C GLN A 46 12.91 -6.47 -19.18
N VAL A 47 13.17 -5.37 -18.46
CA VAL A 47 12.51 -5.07 -17.18
C VAL A 47 11.02 -4.76 -17.41
N THR A 48 10.69 -4.03 -18.48
CA THR A 48 9.30 -3.72 -18.87
C THR A 48 8.59 -4.91 -19.52
N ALA A 49 9.31 -5.76 -20.26
CA ALA A 49 8.79 -6.98 -20.90
C ALA A 49 8.75 -8.19 -19.95
N ARG A 50 9.37 -8.12 -18.76
CA ARG A 50 9.17 -9.12 -17.71
C ARG A 50 7.66 -9.27 -17.52
N PRO A 51 7.09 -10.49 -17.57
CA PRO A 51 5.65 -10.67 -17.53
C PRO A 51 5.11 -10.37 -16.12
N GLY A 52 5.04 -9.09 -15.77
CA GLY A 52 3.92 -8.47 -15.08
C GLY A 52 2.96 -7.79 -16.07
N ALA A 53 3.16 -8.01 -17.38
CA ALA A 53 2.25 -7.58 -18.43
C ALA A 53 0.85 -8.14 -18.18
N ARG A 54 0.02 -7.32 -17.51
CA ARG A 54 -1.44 -7.41 -17.36
C ARG A 54 -1.93 -8.84 -17.49
N SER A 55 -1.74 -9.59 -16.41
CA SER A 55 -2.36 -10.90 -16.26
C SER A 55 -3.86 -10.73 -16.50
N ARG A 56 -4.35 -11.11 -17.69
CA ARG A 56 -5.77 -11.35 -17.98
C ARG A 56 -6.31 -12.58 -17.22
N LYS A 57 -5.53 -13.13 -16.30
CA LYS A 57 -6.06 -14.00 -15.25
C LYS A 57 -7.03 -13.13 -14.46
N ALA A 58 -8.23 -13.66 -14.17
CA ALA A 58 -9.21 -12.97 -13.34
C ALA A 58 -8.48 -12.28 -12.19
N PRO A 59 -8.76 -10.99 -11.92
CA PRO A 59 -8.05 -10.26 -10.90
C PRO A 59 -8.05 -11.15 -9.67
N PRO A 60 -6.87 -11.39 -9.09
CA PRO A 60 -6.80 -12.22 -7.93
C PRO A 60 -7.84 -11.73 -6.92
N SER A 61 -8.64 -12.64 -6.34
CA SER A 61 -9.73 -12.20 -5.48
C SER A 61 -9.13 -11.46 -4.29
N VAL A 62 -9.23 -10.14 -4.30
CA VAL A 62 -8.72 -9.29 -3.24
C VAL A 62 -9.54 -9.64 -1.99
N PRO A 63 -8.91 -10.02 -0.87
CA PRO A 63 -9.64 -10.36 0.34
C PRO A 63 -10.48 -9.17 0.80
N TRP A 64 -11.75 -9.44 1.10
CA TRP A 64 -12.70 -8.45 1.62
C TRP A 64 -13.23 -8.90 2.99
N PRO A 65 -13.25 -8.03 4.02
CA PRO A 65 -12.83 -6.63 4.03
C PRO A 65 -11.31 -6.46 3.95
N LEU A 66 -10.85 -5.45 3.20
CA LEU A 66 -9.42 -5.17 3.03
C LEU A 66 -8.88 -4.42 4.25
N ARG A 67 -8.35 -5.17 5.23
CA ARG A 67 -7.70 -4.63 6.43
C ARG A 67 -6.29 -5.17 6.53
N TRP A 68 -5.30 -4.33 6.22
CA TRP A 68 -3.89 -4.73 6.17
C TRP A 68 -3.37 -5.50 7.40
N PRO A 69 -3.72 -5.11 8.66
CA PRO A 69 -3.27 -5.85 9.85
C PRO A 69 -3.83 -7.27 9.96
N ASP A 70 -4.94 -7.56 9.28
CA ASP A 70 -5.66 -8.84 9.39
C ASP A 70 -5.22 -9.83 8.29
N LEU A 71 -4.40 -9.39 7.32
CA LEU A 71 -3.98 -10.22 6.18
C LEU A 71 -2.90 -11.22 6.60
N ASP A 72 -3.09 -12.48 6.22
CA ASP A 72 -2.01 -13.45 6.24
C ASP A 72 -0.98 -13.17 5.13
N ARG A 73 0.11 -13.95 5.09
CA ARG A 73 1.19 -13.78 4.11
C ARG A 73 0.72 -13.90 2.67
N GLU A 74 -0.14 -14.86 2.38
CA GLU A 74 -0.60 -15.14 1.01
C GLU A 74 -1.57 -14.05 0.56
N GLN A 75 -2.51 -13.69 1.43
CA GLN A 75 -3.43 -12.57 1.24
C GLN A 75 -2.69 -11.25 1.03
N ALA A 76 -1.70 -10.93 1.87
CA ALA A 76 -0.91 -9.71 1.75
C ALA A 76 -0.13 -9.68 0.43
N ALA A 77 0.51 -10.79 0.03
CA ALA A 77 1.18 -10.88 -1.26
C ALA A 77 0.21 -10.62 -2.41
N GLN A 78 -1.03 -11.10 -2.26
CA GLN A 78 -2.03 -10.95 -3.28
C GLN A 78 -2.54 -9.51 -3.42
N VAL A 79 -2.80 -8.85 -2.29
CA VAL A 79 -3.17 -7.44 -2.22
C VAL A 79 -2.05 -6.57 -2.75
N TRP A 80 -0.79 -6.88 -2.43
CA TRP A 80 0.36 -6.14 -2.93
C TRP A 80 0.43 -6.14 -4.46
N ALA A 81 0.30 -7.30 -5.10
CA ALA A 81 0.31 -7.39 -6.55
C ALA A 81 -0.84 -6.58 -7.18
N TRP A 82 -2.05 -6.73 -6.65
CA TRP A 82 -3.22 -5.97 -7.11
C TRP A 82 -3.03 -4.46 -6.94
N LEU A 83 -2.56 -4.01 -5.78
CA LEU A 83 -2.41 -2.59 -5.48
C LEU A 83 -1.29 -1.94 -6.31
N ILE A 84 -0.18 -2.66 -6.56
CA ILE A 84 0.89 -2.18 -7.44
C ILE A 84 0.37 -1.97 -8.86
N ASP A 85 -0.30 -2.97 -9.43
CA ASP A 85 -0.86 -2.89 -10.79
C ASP A 85 -1.91 -1.77 -10.90
N TRP A 86 -2.79 -1.64 -9.90
CA TRP A 86 -3.80 -0.59 -9.88
C TRP A 86 -3.18 0.81 -9.73
N THR A 87 -2.15 0.94 -8.89
CA THR A 87 -1.45 2.23 -8.69
C THR A 87 -0.72 2.67 -9.95
N ASP A 88 -0.06 1.73 -10.65
CA ASP A 88 0.58 2.00 -11.95
C ASP A 88 -0.43 2.52 -12.97
N TRP A 89 -1.55 1.79 -13.13
CA TRP A 89 -2.65 2.23 -13.99
C TRP A 89 -3.19 3.62 -13.60
N MET A 90 -3.39 3.88 -12.31
CA MET A 90 -3.90 5.17 -11.82
C MET A 90 -2.95 6.32 -12.12
N VAL A 91 -1.66 6.13 -11.87
CA VAL A 91 -0.62 7.14 -12.12
C VAL A 91 -0.58 7.49 -13.60
N GLU A 92 -0.62 6.48 -14.49
CA GLU A 92 -0.65 6.69 -15.94
C GLU A 92 -1.96 7.35 -16.40
N ARG A 93 -3.11 6.84 -15.93
CA ARG A 93 -4.45 7.28 -16.35
C ARG A 93 -4.76 8.72 -15.95
N TYR A 94 -4.36 9.11 -14.74
CA TYR A 94 -4.69 10.41 -14.14
C TYR A 94 -3.49 11.36 -14.04
N GLN A 95 -2.34 10.97 -14.58
CA GLN A 95 -1.10 11.76 -14.58
C GLN A 95 -0.69 12.18 -13.15
N LEU A 96 -0.64 11.20 -12.24
CA LEU A 96 -0.43 11.44 -10.79
C LEU A 96 1.03 11.24 -10.35
N ALA A 97 1.99 11.25 -11.28
CA ALA A 97 3.39 11.02 -10.96
C ALA A 97 3.98 12.08 -10.01
N GLU A 98 3.40 13.28 -9.98
CA GLU A 98 3.79 14.35 -9.05
C GLU A 98 3.18 14.18 -7.65
N GLU A 99 2.06 13.45 -7.52
CA GLU A 99 1.35 13.26 -6.25
C GLU A 99 1.65 11.92 -5.58
N ILE A 100 1.91 10.87 -6.36
CA ILE A 100 2.18 9.53 -5.85
C ILE A 100 3.67 9.23 -6.10
N PRO A 101 4.54 9.36 -5.08
CA PRO A 101 5.96 9.13 -5.25
C PRO A 101 6.27 7.63 -5.46
N ALA A 102 7.35 7.32 -6.17
CA ALA A 102 7.79 5.94 -6.41
C ALA A 102 8.04 5.12 -5.12
N CYS A 103 8.33 5.81 -4.00
CA CYS A 103 8.51 5.19 -2.69
C CYS A 103 7.21 5.08 -1.87
N TRP A 104 6.03 5.27 -2.47
CA TRP A 104 4.74 5.05 -1.80
C TRP A 104 4.63 3.72 -1.01
N PRO A 105 5.25 2.59 -1.41
CA PRO A 105 5.18 1.35 -0.63
C PRO A 105 5.92 1.42 0.72
N LEU A 106 6.77 2.42 0.93
CA LEU A 106 7.48 2.65 2.20
C LEU A 106 6.63 3.47 3.20
N HIS A 107 5.42 3.87 2.82
CA HIS A 107 4.57 4.75 3.61
C HIS A 107 3.25 4.04 3.95
N PRO A 108 3.15 3.41 5.14
CA PRO A 108 1.93 2.70 5.54
C PRO A 108 0.63 3.50 5.38
N PRO A 109 0.58 4.81 5.69
CA PRO A 109 -0.64 5.59 5.46
C PRO A 109 -1.02 5.74 3.98
N LEU A 110 -0.04 5.81 3.07
CA LEU A 110 -0.31 5.81 1.63
C LEU A 110 -0.81 4.45 1.16
N ILE A 111 -0.28 3.36 1.71
CA ILE A 111 -0.76 2.01 1.42
C ILE A 111 -2.26 1.90 1.79
N GLU A 112 -2.65 2.35 2.98
CA GLU A 112 -4.05 2.34 3.44
C GLU A 112 -4.95 3.20 2.55
N GLU A 113 -4.52 4.42 2.23
CA GLU A 113 -5.30 5.36 1.43
C GLU A 113 -5.47 4.90 -0.03
N LEU A 114 -4.39 4.41 -0.66
CA LEU A 114 -4.44 3.88 -2.03
C LEU A 114 -5.27 2.59 -2.10
N ALA A 115 -5.14 1.70 -1.12
CA ALA A 115 -5.95 0.49 -1.03
C ALA A 115 -7.45 0.81 -0.93
N ALA A 116 -7.83 1.78 -0.11
CA ALA A 116 -9.22 2.22 0.03
C ALA A 116 -9.75 2.87 -1.26
N LEU A 117 -8.94 3.70 -1.92
CA LEU A 117 -9.31 4.35 -3.18
C LEU A 117 -9.48 3.34 -4.32
N ALA A 118 -8.61 2.32 -4.36
CA ALA A 118 -8.67 1.22 -5.32
C ALA A 118 -9.92 0.35 -5.12
N ALA A 119 -10.18 -0.05 -3.88
CA ALA A 119 -11.40 -0.79 -3.53
C ALA A 119 -12.66 -0.01 -3.93
N ALA A 120 -12.71 1.28 -3.59
CA ALA A 120 -13.83 2.15 -3.96
C ALA A 120 -13.98 2.34 -5.47
N TRP A 121 -12.89 2.27 -6.25
CA TRP A 121 -12.95 2.31 -7.70
C TRP A 121 -13.62 1.05 -8.25
N HIS A 122 -13.20 -0.13 -7.79
CA HIS A 122 -13.80 -1.39 -8.23
C HIS A 122 -15.28 -1.48 -7.87
N ASP A 123 -15.65 -1.07 -6.65
CA ASP A 123 -17.05 -0.99 -6.21
C ASP A 123 -17.85 -0.01 -7.08
N ALA A 124 -17.30 1.18 -7.36
CA ALA A 124 -17.99 2.19 -8.15
C ALA A 124 -18.28 1.79 -9.61
N TYR A 125 -17.49 0.87 -10.16
CA TYR A 125 -17.59 0.38 -11.54
C TYR A 125 -18.11 -1.07 -11.64
N ASP A 126 -18.60 -1.64 -10.54
CA ASP A 126 -19.28 -2.93 -10.55
C ASP A 126 -20.62 -2.85 -11.30
N GLU A 127 -21.05 -3.95 -11.92
CA GLU A 127 -22.31 -4.01 -12.69
C GLU A 127 -23.54 -3.73 -11.83
N SER A 128 -23.47 -3.99 -10.53
CA SER A 128 -24.55 -3.75 -9.57
C SER A 128 -24.54 -2.32 -8.98
N ALA A 129 -23.52 -1.52 -9.29
CA ALA A 129 -23.35 -0.20 -8.69
C ALA A 129 -24.35 0.83 -9.24
N PRO A 130 -24.87 1.74 -8.40
CA PRO A 130 -25.67 2.87 -8.87
C PRO A 130 -24.94 3.72 -9.93
N ALA A 131 -25.68 4.27 -10.90
CA ALA A 131 -25.07 4.96 -12.03
C ALA A 131 -24.20 6.20 -11.67
N ASP A 132 -24.41 6.78 -10.49
CA ASP A 132 -23.68 7.94 -9.98
C ASP A 132 -22.42 7.59 -9.17
N THR A 133 -22.19 6.32 -8.79
CA THR A 133 -21.01 5.93 -8.01
C THR A 133 -19.68 6.26 -8.68
N PRO A 134 -19.49 6.14 -10.02
CA PRO A 134 -18.27 6.60 -10.66
C PRO A 134 -18.00 8.08 -10.46
N LEU A 135 -19.04 8.93 -10.52
CA LEU A 135 -18.89 10.37 -10.31
C LEU A 135 -18.49 10.65 -8.85
N LEU A 136 -19.17 10.02 -7.90
CA LEU A 136 -18.86 10.14 -6.48
C LEU A 136 -17.44 9.66 -6.15
N TRP A 137 -16.94 8.62 -6.83
CA TRP A 137 -15.55 8.20 -6.70
C TRP A 137 -14.56 9.28 -7.16
N HIS A 138 -14.83 10.00 -8.26
CA HIS A 138 -13.97 11.10 -8.71
C HIS A 138 -13.94 12.26 -7.72
N GLU A 139 -15.06 12.56 -7.06
CA GLU A 139 -15.10 13.56 -5.99
C GLU A 139 -14.23 13.17 -4.79
N ARG A 140 -14.22 11.87 -4.43
CA ARG A 140 -13.33 11.33 -3.40
C ARG A 140 -11.86 11.37 -3.82
N LEU A 141 -11.57 11.03 -5.08
CA LEU A 141 -10.22 11.17 -5.66
C LEU A 141 -9.72 12.61 -5.55
N ALA A 142 -10.55 13.61 -5.88
CA ALA A 142 -10.16 15.02 -5.77
C ALA A 142 -9.73 15.40 -4.34
N ARG A 143 -10.45 14.89 -3.32
CA ARG A 143 -10.09 15.09 -1.89
C ARG A 143 -8.84 14.31 -1.50
N CYS A 144 -8.66 13.10 -2.04
CA CYS A 144 -7.49 12.27 -1.80
C CYS A 144 -6.20 12.93 -2.33
N ARG A 145 -6.25 13.51 -3.54
CA ARG A 145 -5.09 14.19 -4.15
C ARG A 145 -4.46 15.27 -3.28
N ILE A 146 -5.26 15.96 -2.46
CA ILE A 146 -4.75 16.96 -1.51
C ILE A 146 -3.83 16.27 -0.49
N ARG A 147 -4.31 15.22 0.17
CA ARG A 147 -3.55 14.47 1.19
C ARG A 147 -2.32 13.77 0.62
N LEU A 148 -2.41 13.25 -0.61
CA LEU A 148 -1.27 12.64 -1.30
C LEU A 148 -0.13 13.65 -1.50
N ARG A 149 -0.44 14.90 -1.88
CA ARG A 149 0.57 15.96 -2.01
C ARG A 149 1.17 16.36 -0.68
N ASP A 150 0.33 16.52 0.35
CA ASP A 150 0.78 16.91 1.69
C ASP A 150 1.79 15.89 2.26
N TRP A 151 1.71 14.62 1.82
CA TRP A 151 2.64 13.59 2.26
C TRP A 151 4.09 13.88 1.86
N ASP A 152 4.29 14.38 0.64
CA ASP A 152 5.63 14.71 0.14
C ASP A 152 6.30 15.83 0.95
N ASP A 153 5.54 16.81 1.43
CA ASP A 153 6.08 17.92 2.22
C ASP A 153 6.80 17.45 3.49
N TYR A 154 6.40 16.28 4.03
CA TYR A 154 7.01 15.68 5.22
C TYR A 154 8.16 14.71 4.93
N THR A 155 8.16 14.05 3.77
CA THR A 155 9.08 12.93 3.48
C THR A 155 10.07 13.21 2.33
N ARG A 156 9.87 14.31 1.60
CA ARG A 156 10.69 14.78 0.47
C ARG A 156 10.89 13.71 -0.61
N CYS A 157 9.81 13.06 -1.01
CA CYS A 157 9.79 11.88 -1.87
C CYS A 157 9.82 12.16 -3.38
N ARG A 158 9.52 13.38 -3.83
CA ARG A 158 9.29 13.73 -5.25
C ARG A 158 10.48 13.58 -6.22
N ASN A 159 11.73 13.54 -5.74
CA ASN A 159 12.93 13.54 -6.61
C ASN A 159 13.91 12.39 -6.33
N GLY A 160 13.43 11.24 -5.88
CA GLY A 160 14.29 10.10 -5.52
C GLY A 160 15.07 10.29 -4.22
N THR A 161 14.91 11.46 -3.57
CA THR A 161 15.21 11.63 -2.15
C THR A 161 14.11 10.97 -1.33
N HIS A 162 14.46 10.35 -0.20
CA HIS A 162 13.46 9.81 0.73
C HIS A 162 13.99 9.95 2.15
N THR A 163 13.21 10.57 3.01
CA THR A 163 13.46 10.57 4.45
C THR A 163 12.30 9.89 5.14
N LEU A 164 12.60 8.91 5.99
CA LEU A 164 11.56 8.29 6.82
C LEU A 164 10.89 9.38 7.65
N ARG A 165 9.55 9.39 7.63
CA ARG A 165 8.76 10.28 8.48
C ARG A 165 9.02 9.92 9.93
N ARG A 166 9.91 10.65 10.60
CA ARG A 166 10.03 10.58 12.06
C ARG A 166 8.83 11.34 12.62
N LEU A 167 7.99 10.65 13.39
CA LEU A 167 7.00 11.31 14.23
C LEU A 167 7.79 12.03 15.32
N ASP A 168 8.14 13.29 15.09
CA ASP A 168 8.87 14.10 16.08
C ASP A 168 8.02 14.38 17.33
N LEU A 169 6.69 14.16 17.23
CA LEU A 169 5.78 14.12 18.37
C LEU A 169 5.55 12.66 18.81
N ALA A 170 6.03 12.35 20.02
CA ALA A 170 5.61 11.15 20.72
C ALA A 170 4.23 11.38 21.35
N TRP A 171 3.27 10.52 21.02
CA TRP A 171 1.99 10.51 21.73
C TRP A 171 2.22 9.98 23.16
N PRO A 172 1.70 10.64 24.22
CA PRO A 172 2.07 10.28 25.60
C PRO A 172 1.66 8.84 25.96
N ASP A 173 2.56 7.99 26.47
CA ASP A 173 2.26 6.58 26.77
C ASP A 173 1.09 6.36 27.76
N THR A 174 0.76 7.38 28.56
CA THR A 174 -0.36 7.37 29.51
C THR A 174 -1.73 7.60 28.87
N TRP A 175 -1.78 7.93 27.58
CA TRP A 175 -3.02 8.29 26.88
C TRP A 175 -4.10 7.21 27.01
N ARG A 176 -3.70 5.94 26.93
CA ARG A 176 -4.61 4.81 26.96
C ARG A 176 -5.30 4.70 28.31
N THR A 177 -4.51 4.71 29.38
CA THR A 177 -5.03 4.64 30.76
C THR A 177 -5.92 5.83 31.07
N ALA A 178 -5.54 7.04 30.64
CA ALA A 178 -6.37 8.23 30.82
C ALA A 178 -7.71 8.12 30.06
N ALA A 179 -7.70 7.59 28.84
CA ALA A 179 -8.92 7.37 28.06
C ALA A 179 -9.83 6.31 28.69
N GLU A 180 -9.27 5.20 29.16
CA GLU A 180 -10.01 4.13 29.84
C GLU A 180 -10.66 4.63 31.13
N GLN A 181 -9.97 5.44 31.91
CA GLN A 181 -10.51 6.06 33.13
C GLN A 181 -11.65 7.03 32.83
N ALA A 182 -11.47 7.91 31.82
CA ALA A 182 -12.51 8.83 31.40
C ALA A 182 -13.76 8.09 30.90
N ALA A 183 -13.57 7.01 30.14
CA ALA A 183 -14.67 6.16 29.69
C ALA A 183 -15.38 5.46 30.87
N ALA A 184 -14.63 4.92 31.83
CA ALA A 184 -15.22 4.29 33.01
C ALA A 184 -16.03 5.27 33.86
N ALA A 185 -15.53 6.51 34.03
CA ALA A 185 -16.25 7.56 34.73
C ALA A 185 -17.55 7.95 34.01
N ASP A 186 -17.50 8.16 32.69
CA ASP A 186 -18.69 8.45 31.87
C ASP A 186 -19.72 7.31 31.95
N LEU A 187 -19.28 6.04 31.89
CA LEU A 187 -20.17 4.89 32.01
C LEU A 187 -20.80 4.75 33.40
N ALA A 188 -20.08 5.14 34.47
CA ALA A 188 -20.59 5.09 35.84
C ALA A 188 -21.72 6.11 36.07
N ASP A 189 -21.70 7.25 35.38
CA ASP A 189 -22.72 8.29 35.48
C ASP A 189 -23.96 8.03 34.60
N ARG A 190 -23.89 7.06 33.68
CA ARG A 190 -25.01 6.73 32.78
C ARG A 190 -26.04 5.84 33.48
N PRO A 191 -27.35 6.13 33.32
CA PRO A 191 -28.39 5.25 33.85
C PRO A 191 -28.34 3.89 33.16
N LEU A 192 -28.57 2.83 33.93
CA LEU A 192 -28.71 1.50 33.39
C LEU A 192 -29.90 1.44 32.41
N PRO A 193 -29.80 0.65 31.33
CA PRO A 193 -30.94 0.45 30.43
C PRO A 193 -32.13 -0.09 31.24
N ASP A 194 -33.32 0.47 30.99
CA ASP A 194 -34.55 0.03 31.62
C ASP A 194 -34.73 -1.47 31.31
N PRO A 195 -34.82 -2.36 32.32
CA PRO A 195 -35.13 -3.76 32.08
C PRO A 195 -36.52 -3.82 31.46
N GLY A 196 -36.54 -3.91 30.13
CA GLY A 196 -37.75 -4.09 29.35
C GLY A 196 -38.60 -5.25 29.88
N PRO A 197 -39.87 -5.33 29.49
CA PRO A 197 -40.84 -6.27 30.06
C PRO A 197 -40.35 -7.73 30.10
N ASP A 198 -39.47 -8.14 29.20
CA ASP A 198 -38.94 -9.51 29.09
C ASP A 198 -38.02 -9.94 30.25
N ALA A 199 -37.35 -9.00 30.94
CA ALA A 199 -36.48 -9.33 32.07
C ALA A 199 -37.24 -9.68 33.36
N ARG A 200 -38.51 -9.27 33.47
CA ARG A 200 -39.37 -9.62 34.62
C ARG A 200 -39.83 -11.08 34.59
N THR A 201 -39.84 -11.72 33.42
CA THR A 201 -40.30 -13.10 33.27
C THR A 201 -39.23 -14.12 33.71
N THR A 202 -37.95 -13.83 33.51
CA THR A 202 -36.87 -14.80 33.78
C THR A 202 -36.43 -14.87 35.26
N ALA A 203 -36.81 -13.88 36.08
CA ALA A 203 -36.48 -13.87 37.51
C ALA A 203 -37.44 -14.68 38.38
N ALA A 204 -38.65 -14.99 37.89
CA ALA A 204 -39.69 -15.69 38.65
C ALA A 204 -39.57 -17.24 38.65
N GLU A 205 -38.66 -17.82 37.86
CA GLU A 205 -38.57 -19.28 37.64
C GLU A 205 -37.28 -19.91 38.17
N ARG A 206 -36.78 -19.44 39.32
CA ARG A 206 -35.73 -20.12 40.09
C ARG A 206 -36.24 -20.47 41.49
N ASP A 207 -37.01 -21.54 41.56
CA ASP A 207 -37.28 -22.25 42.82
C ASP A 207 -35.99 -22.95 43.32
N PRO A 208 -35.67 -22.90 44.62
CA PRO A 208 -34.57 -23.67 45.19
C PRO A 208 -34.95 -25.16 45.33
N PRO A 209 -34.01 -26.10 45.19
CA PRO A 209 -34.32 -27.53 45.32
C PRO A 209 -34.69 -27.89 46.76
N ALA A 210 -35.81 -28.61 46.92
CA ALA A 210 -36.34 -29.10 48.19
C ALA A 210 -35.40 -30.11 48.87
N ALA A 211 -35.21 -29.93 50.18
CA ALA A 211 -34.53 -30.89 51.06
C ALA A 211 -35.38 -32.16 51.23
N GLY A 212 -34.77 -33.33 50.96
CA GLY A 212 -35.38 -34.65 51.19
C GLY A 212 -35.33 -35.09 52.67
N PRO A 213 -36.19 -36.03 53.10
CA PRO A 213 -36.53 -36.21 54.51
C PRO A 213 -35.59 -37.13 55.29
N THR A 214 -35.35 -36.75 56.54
CA THR A 214 -34.78 -37.56 57.62
C THR A 214 -35.76 -38.66 58.03
N ALA A 215 -35.31 -39.93 58.07
CA ALA A 215 -36.00 -41.00 58.77
C ALA A 215 -34.99 -41.76 59.65
N GLY A 216 -35.17 -41.64 60.97
CA GLY A 216 -34.45 -42.41 61.97
C GLY A 216 -35.17 -43.72 62.31
N GLN A 217 -34.40 -44.70 62.79
CA GLN A 217 -34.94 -45.79 63.61
C GLN A 217 -33.84 -46.33 64.53
N GLU A 218 -34.12 -46.30 65.83
CA GLU A 218 -33.31 -46.81 66.96
C GLU A 218 -33.40 -48.34 67.12
N ALA A 219 -32.32 -48.93 67.67
CA ALA A 219 -32.11 -50.03 68.66
C ALA A 219 -33.22 -51.10 68.92
N PRO A 220 -32.95 -52.30 69.54
CA PRO A 220 -31.86 -52.71 70.47
C PRO A 220 -31.24 -54.10 70.10
N ALA A 221 -30.33 -54.77 70.82
CA ALA A 221 -29.93 -54.84 72.23
C ALA A 221 -28.44 -55.22 72.38
#